data_AF-A0A2W5ZLQ7-F1
#
_entry.id   AF-A0A2W5ZLQ7-F1
#
_cell.length_a   1.000
_cell.length_b   1.000
_cell.length_c   1.000
_cell.angle_alpha   90.00
_cell.angle_beta   90.00
_cell.angle_gamma   90.00
#
_symmetry.space_group_name_H-M   'P 1'
#
loop_
_entity.id
_entity.type
_entity.pdbx_description
1 polymer ?
#
loop_
_entity_poly.entity_id
_entity_poly.type
_entity_poly.pdbx_seq_one_letter_code
_entity_poly.pdbx_strand_id
1 'polypeptide(L)'
;MKLTALSIALSLALAGAAPLQAEPSPANPKPAKPTATPAKPAPAKSFVPLDPLAAIQKANAYFNAATNMIGDFIQIGPDGRRSEGKIFVQRPGKLRFEYAPPATLEIVADGLSVAVHDRKTATKDIYFISQTPLKFLLKDQVDLSRDVKIIDVKSEPAAVTILVEDKATFGGTSQIKLVFDPAKFTLKQWQVTDPQGYETRVSLFNIDLSKKPDPNLFQITQEKLLNTNN
;
A
#
# COMPACT_ATOMS: atom_id res chain seq x y z
N MET A 1 -5.11 -15.97 29.30
CA MET A 1 -5.21 -14.62 28.70
C MET A 1 -5.15 -14.77 27.19
N LYS A 2 -6.24 -14.47 26.48
CA LYS A 2 -6.27 -14.51 25.00
C LYS A 2 -5.66 -13.20 24.50
N LEU A 3 -4.41 -13.23 24.02
CA LEU A 3 -3.81 -12.10 23.32
C LEU A 3 -4.31 -12.12 21.88
N THR A 4 -5.17 -11.16 21.53
CA THR A 4 -5.67 -10.96 20.18
C THR A 4 -4.52 -10.49 19.30
N ALA A 5 -4.16 -11.29 18.30
CA ALA A 5 -3.20 -10.95 17.27
C ALA A 5 -3.67 -9.72 16.50
N LEU A 6 -2.91 -8.63 16.59
CA LEU A 6 -3.21 -7.40 15.85
C LEU A 6 -2.48 -7.44 14.51
N SER A 7 -3.13 -8.04 13.51
CA SER A 7 -2.94 -7.60 12.14
C SER A 7 -3.40 -6.15 12.10
N ILE A 8 -2.54 -5.18 11.79
CA ILE A 8 -3.01 -3.82 11.45
C ILE A 8 -3.63 -3.91 10.05
N ALA A 9 -4.76 -4.62 9.96
CA ALA A 9 -5.71 -4.55 8.87
C ALA A 9 -6.69 -3.45 9.30
N LEU A 10 -6.36 -2.23 8.92
CA LEU A 10 -7.11 -1.05 9.32
C LEU A 10 -8.51 -1.08 8.68
N SER A 11 -9.45 -1.65 9.43
CA SER A 11 -10.86 -1.85 9.06
C SER A 11 -11.70 -0.94 9.95
N LEU A 12 -11.82 0.32 9.56
CA LEU A 12 -12.67 1.27 10.29
C LEU A 12 -14.05 1.19 9.66
N ALA A 13 -15.01 0.43 10.20
CA ALA A 13 -16.39 0.44 9.70
C ALA A 13 -17.14 1.73 10.14
N LEU A 14 -17.87 2.38 9.23
CA LEU A 14 -18.97 3.30 9.55
C LEU A 14 -20.16 2.87 8.71
N ALA A 15 -21.23 2.50 9.42
CA ALA A 15 -22.48 2.03 8.86
C ALA A 15 -23.29 3.17 8.22
N GLY A 16 -23.89 2.87 7.08
CA GLY A 16 -24.84 3.72 6.37
C GLY A 16 -25.32 3.01 5.11
N ALA A 17 -26.29 2.10 5.27
CA ALA A 17 -26.88 1.32 4.19
C ALA A 17 -27.74 2.19 3.26
N ALA A 18 -27.57 2.00 1.95
CA ALA A 18 -28.54 2.38 0.91
C ALA A 18 -29.17 1.09 0.35
N PRO A 19 -30.49 1.04 0.07
CA PRO A 19 -31.06 -0.06 -0.69
C PRO A 19 -30.97 0.19 -2.20
N LEU A 20 -30.94 -0.94 -2.91
CA LEU A 20 -30.87 -1.12 -4.35
C LEU A 20 -31.91 -0.32 -5.16
N GLN A 21 -31.55 0.00 -6.40
CA GLN A 21 -32.47 -0.24 -7.52
C GLN A 21 -31.72 -0.45 -8.84
N ALA A 22 -31.93 -1.64 -9.41
CA ALA A 22 -31.69 -1.96 -10.81
C ALA A 22 -33.04 -1.93 -11.52
N GLU A 23 -33.11 -1.38 -12.74
CA GLU A 23 -34.06 -1.74 -13.81
C GLU A 23 -33.78 -0.92 -15.11
N PRO A 24 -34.35 -1.26 -16.30
CA PRO A 24 -33.57 -1.62 -17.50
C PRO A 24 -33.74 -0.69 -18.74
N SER A 25 -33.01 -1.05 -19.82
CA SER A 25 -33.03 -0.67 -21.27
C SER A 25 -34.30 -0.05 -21.91
N PRO A 26 -34.32 0.39 -23.20
CA PRO A 26 -33.26 0.54 -24.23
C PRO A 26 -33.37 1.87 -25.04
N ALA A 27 -32.31 2.26 -25.77
CA ALA A 27 -32.49 3.19 -26.90
C ALA A 27 -31.50 2.88 -28.03
N ASN A 28 -32.05 2.35 -29.11
CA ASN A 28 -31.39 1.99 -30.35
C ASN A 28 -31.36 3.23 -31.28
N PRO A 29 -30.21 3.62 -31.86
CA PRO A 29 -30.22 4.34 -33.13
C PRO A 29 -29.77 3.44 -34.29
N LYS A 30 -30.64 3.42 -35.30
CA LYS A 30 -30.56 2.84 -36.64
C LYS A 30 -29.22 3.19 -37.36
N PRO A 31 -28.75 2.35 -38.31
CA PRO A 31 -27.35 2.31 -38.73
C PRO A 31 -27.01 3.35 -39.82
N ALA A 32 -25.89 4.05 -39.62
CA ALA A 32 -25.17 4.75 -40.69
C ALA A 32 -24.04 3.84 -41.21
N LYS A 33 -24.14 3.43 -42.48
CA LYS A 33 -23.10 2.73 -43.24
C LYS A 33 -22.04 3.75 -43.75
N PRO A 34 -20.86 3.33 -44.25
CA PRO A 34 -19.58 3.64 -43.62
C PRO A 34 -18.60 4.34 -44.58
N THR A 35 -17.98 5.44 -44.14
CA THR A 35 -16.83 6.01 -44.84
C THR A 35 -15.77 6.42 -43.84
N ALA A 36 -14.98 5.45 -43.42
CA ALA A 36 -13.64 5.68 -42.92
C ALA A 36 -12.77 4.50 -43.39
N THR A 37 -11.85 4.79 -44.29
CA THR A 37 -10.73 3.94 -44.68
C THR A 37 -10.12 3.25 -43.44
N PRO A 38 -9.80 1.94 -43.47
CA PRO A 38 -9.12 1.32 -42.35
C PRO A 38 -7.71 1.91 -42.26
N ALA A 39 -7.52 2.83 -41.32
CA ALA A 39 -6.19 3.20 -40.87
C ALA A 39 -5.57 1.93 -40.28
N LYS A 40 -4.58 1.39 -40.99
CA LYS A 40 -3.69 0.31 -40.54
C LYS A 40 -3.36 0.54 -39.06
N PRO A 41 -3.69 -0.38 -38.13
CA PRO A 41 -3.26 -0.26 -36.76
C PRO A 41 -1.74 -0.15 -36.78
N ALA A 42 -1.20 0.96 -36.25
CA ALA A 42 0.22 1.00 -35.95
C ALA A 42 0.55 -0.24 -35.12
N PRO A 43 1.64 -0.97 -35.40
CA PRO A 43 1.96 -2.18 -34.66
C PRO A 43 2.05 -1.79 -33.19
N ALA A 44 1.11 -2.31 -32.38
CA ALA A 44 1.22 -2.28 -30.94
C ALA A 44 2.60 -2.87 -30.63
N LYS A 45 3.46 -2.10 -29.95
CA LYS A 45 4.77 -2.58 -29.53
C LYS A 45 4.52 -3.93 -28.87
N SER A 46 5.07 -4.99 -29.45
CA SER A 46 4.94 -6.34 -28.92
C SER A 46 5.45 -6.31 -27.49
N PHE A 47 4.55 -6.51 -26.53
CA PHE A 47 4.92 -6.60 -25.13
C PHE A 47 5.82 -7.83 -24.97
N VAL A 48 7.05 -7.61 -24.53
CA VAL A 48 7.96 -8.69 -24.14
C VAL A 48 7.81 -8.84 -22.62
N PRO A 49 7.28 -9.97 -22.13
CA PRO A 49 7.21 -10.21 -20.69
C PRO A 49 8.60 -10.13 -20.08
N LEU A 50 8.69 -9.40 -18.96
CA LEU A 50 9.92 -9.32 -18.19
C LEU A 50 10.18 -10.67 -17.50
N ASP A 51 11.42 -11.15 -17.57
CA ASP A 51 11.86 -12.31 -16.81
C ASP A 51 11.64 -12.11 -15.30
N PRO A 52 11.16 -13.14 -14.56
CA PRO A 52 10.93 -13.06 -13.12
C PRO A 52 12.12 -12.56 -12.29
N LEU A 53 13.33 -13.06 -12.56
CA LEU A 53 14.53 -12.66 -11.81
C LEU A 53 14.88 -11.21 -12.13
N ALA A 54 14.77 -10.81 -13.40
CA ALA A 54 14.96 -9.41 -13.80
C ALA A 54 13.93 -8.48 -13.12
N ALA A 55 12.68 -8.90 -12.96
CA ALA A 55 11.65 -8.14 -12.25
C ALA A 55 12.00 -7.95 -10.76
N ILE A 56 12.46 -9.00 -10.10
CA ILE A 56 12.89 -8.95 -8.69
C ILE A 56 14.09 -8.01 -8.53
N GLN A 57 15.09 -8.10 -9.41
CA GLN A 57 16.25 -7.21 -9.39
C GLN A 57 15.86 -5.74 -9.57
N LYS A 58 14.95 -5.45 -10.51
CA LYS A 58 14.44 -4.08 -10.69
C LYS A 58 13.65 -3.60 -9.48
N ALA A 59 12.87 -4.46 -8.83
CA ALA A 59 12.16 -4.12 -7.60
C ALA A 59 13.13 -3.79 -6.45
N ASN A 60 14.16 -4.63 -6.25
CA ASN A 60 15.24 -4.34 -5.29
C ASN A 60 15.91 -3.00 -5.60
N ALA A 61 16.27 -2.74 -6.87
CA ALA A 61 16.89 -1.48 -7.27
C ALA A 61 15.98 -0.27 -7.00
N TYR A 62 14.69 -0.38 -7.32
CA TYR A 62 13.70 0.67 -7.04
C TYR A 62 13.61 0.96 -5.55
N PHE A 63 13.41 -0.06 -4.71
CA PHE A 63 13.28 0.14 -3.27
C PHE A 63 14.56 0.72 -2.68
N ASN A 64 15.73 0.19 -3.05
CA ASN A 64 17.02 0.68 -2.55
C ASN A 64 17.33 2.13 -2.99
N ALA A 65 16.85 2.57 -4.16
CA ALA A 65 16.93 3.97 -4.58
C ALA A 65 15.92 4.88 -3.86
N ALA A 66 14.76 4.35 -3.47
CA ALA A 66 13.71 5.06 -2.75
C ALA A 66 14.03 5.20 -1.24
N THR A 67 15.18 5.79 -0.89
CA THR A 67 15.54 6.06 0.51
C THR A 67 14.64 7.12 1.12
N ASN A 68 14.27 8.13 0.34
CA ASN A 68 13.27 9.12 0.70
C ASN A 68 12.10 8.98 -0.27
N MET A 69 10.87 9.07 0.23
CA MET A 69 9.67 9.07 -0.60
C MET A 69 8.63 9.98 0.02
N ILE A 70 8.03 10.83 -0.81
CA ILE A 70 6.81 11.58 -0.49
C ILE A 70 5.79 11.26 -1.57
N GLY A 71 4.54 11.05 -1.19
CA GLY A 71 3.48 10.88 -2.17
C GLY A 71 2.10 10.95 -1.55
N ASP A 72 1.10 10.75 -2.38
CA ASP A 72 -0.29 10.60 -1.97
C ASP A 72 -0.68 9.12 -2.06
N PHE A 73 -1.64 8.71 -1.25
CA PHE A 73 -2.18 7.36 -1.31
C PHE A 73 -3.69 7.34 -1.28
N ILE A 74 -4.26 6.29 -1.87
CA ILE A 74 -5.65 5.88 -1.66
C ILE A 74 -5.60 4.46 -1.11
N GLN A 75 -6.20 4.26 0.05
CA GLN A 75 -6.41 2.97 0.66
C GLN A 75 -7.86 2.50 0.46
N ILE A 76 -8.03 1.23 0.15
CA ILE A 76 -9.29 0.52 0.23
C ILE A 76 -9.12 -0.57 1.29
N GLY A 77 -9.87 -0.46 2.39
CA GLY A 77 -9.89 -1.46 3.46
C GLY A 77 -10.68 -2.71 3.08
N PRO A 78 -10.65 -3.75 3.95
CA PRO A 78 -11.37 -4.99 3.71
C PRO A 78 -12.89 -4.85 3.79
N ASP A 79 -13.38 -3.78 4.42
CA ASP A 79 -14.77 -3.36 4.43
C ASP A 79 -15.16 -2.55 3.18
N GLY A 80 -14.24 -2.37 2.23
CA GLY A 80 -14.41 -1.58 1.02
C GLY A 80 -14.33 -0.07 1.24
N ARG A 81 -14.08 0.40 2.47
CA ARG A 81 -13.99 1.84 2.72
C ARG A 81 -12.74 2.42 2.07
N ARG A 82 -12.97 3.54 1.40
CA ARG A 82 -11.91 4.36 0.81
C ARG A 82 -11.43 5.39 1.83
N SER A 83 -10.12 5.44 2.00
CA SER A 83 -9.41 6.50 2.72
C SER A 83 -8.29 7.03 1.84
N GLU A 84 -7.88 8.27 2.02
CA GLU A 84 -6.77 8.86 1.27
C GLU A 84 -5.92 9.73 2.18
N GLY A 85 -4.74 10.10 1.70
CA GLY A 85 -3.82 10.87 2.51
C GLY A 85 -2.43 11.00 1.89
N LYS A 86 -1.47 11.33 2.74
CA LYS A 86 -0.06 11.46 2.38
C LYS A 86 0.77 10.36 2.99
N ILE A 87 1.74 9.89 2.22
CA ILE A 87 2.76 8.96 2.67
C ILE A 87 4.12 9.66 2.66
N PHE A 88 4.85 9.49 3.75
CA PHE A 88 6.24 9.92 3.89
C PHE A 88 7.06 8.71 4.29
N VAL A 89 8.21 8.51 3.66
CA VAL A 89 9.15 7.44 3.99
C VAL A 89 10.55 8.02 4.03
N GLN A 90 11.28 7.64 5.07
CA GLN A 90 12.69 7.89 5.20
C GLN A 90 13.35 6.61 5.72
N ARG A 91 13.91 5.80 4.83
CA ARG A 91 14.58 4.57 5.20
C ARG A 91 15.93 4.87 5.88
N PRO A 92 16.37 4.03 6.83
CA PRO A 92 15.68 2.83 7.32
C PRO A 92 14.58 3.13 8.36
N GLY A 93 13.51 2.34 8.31
CA GLY A 93 12.53 2.15 9.38
C GLY A 93 11.54 3.30 9.62
N LYS A 94 11.71 4.48 9.01
CA LYS A 94 10.80 5.60 9.22
C LYS A 94 9.75 5.71 8.12
N LEU A 95 8.51 5.83 8.55
CA LEU A 95 7.36 5.92 7.67
C LEU A 95 6.23 6.69 8.37
N ARG A 96 5.42 7.41 7.61
CA ARG A 96 4.21 8.07 8.11
C ARG A 96 3.09 7.94 7.09
N PHE A 97 1.93 7.44 7.52
CA PHE A 97 0.66 7.60 6.83
C PHE A 97 -0.15 8.67 7.54
N GLU A 98 -0.44 9.74 6.83
CA GLU A 98 -1.28 10.82 7.32
C GLU A 98 -2.59 10.83 6.54
N TYR A 99 -3.67 10.40 7.19
CA TYR A 99 -4.97 10.30 6.55
C TYR A 99 -5.66 11.67 6.49
N ALA A 100 -6.24 11.97 5.34
CA ALA A 100 -7.05 13.15 5.12
C ALA A 100 -8.43 13.00 5.80
N PRO A 101 -9.05 14.11 6.24
CA PRO A 101 -10.43 14.10 6.75
C PRO A 101 -11.39 13.41 5.76
N PRO A 102 -12.40 12.67 6.24
CA PRO A 102 -12.86 12.57 7.62
C PRO A 102 -12.10 11.54 8.47
N ALA A 103 -11.11 10.84 7.91
CA ALA A 103 -10.30 9.90 8.67
C ALA A 103 -9.38 10.66 9.65
N THR A 104 -9.45 10.30 10.92
CA THR A 104 -8.68 10.92 12.00
C THR A 104 -7.39 10.17 12.33
N LEU A 105 -7.12 9.08 11.61
CA LEU A 105 -6.00 8.21 11.88
C LEU A 105 -4.67 8.78 11.37
N GLU A 106 -3.62 8.48 12.10
CA GLU A 106 -2.24 8.68 11.73
C GLU A 106 -1.43 7.43 12.10
N ILE A 107 -0.54 6.99 11.22
CA ILE A 107 0.38 5.89 11.50
C ILE A 107 1.80 6.42 11.36
N VAL A 108 2.62 6.26 12.39
CA VAL A 108 4.00 6.75 12.42
C VAL A 108 4.93 5.64 12.82
N ALA A 109 5.99 5.41 12.04
CA ALA A 109 7.10 4.55 12.37
C ALA A 109 8.36 5.39 12.59
N ASP A 110 9.05 5.18 13.72
CA ASP A 110 10.24 5.96 14.12
C ASP A 110 11.58 5.28 13.80
N GLY A 111 11.53 4.05 13.29
CA GLY A 111 12.70 3.20 13.06
C GLY A 111 12.63 1.86 13.79
N LEU A 112 11.94 1.81 14.93
CA LEU A 112 11.85 0.64 15.81
C LEU A 112 10.39 0.28 16.10
N SER A 113 9.57 1.30 16.33
CA SER A 113 8.19 1.20 16.75
C SER A 113 7.26 1.81 15.71
N VAL A 114 6.02 1.35 15.71
CA VAL A 114 4.92 1.89 14.92
C VAL A 114 3.83 2.32 15.88
N ALA A 115 3.47 3.59 15.86
CA ALA A 115 2.34 4.14 16.58
C ALA A 115 1.15 4.31 15.63
N VAL A 116 -0.01 3.84 16.04
CA VAL A 116 -1.30 4.11 15.42
C VAL A 116 -2.04 5.09 16.34
N HIS A 117 -2.28 6.30 15.86
CA HIS A 117 -2.91 7.38 16.61
C HIS A 117 -4.25 7.73 15.99
N ASP A 118 -5.32 7.60 16.77
CA ASP A 118 -6.63 8.15 16.41
C ASP A 118 -6.79 9.54 17.04
N ARG A 119 -6.72 10.59 16.21
CA ARG A 119 -6.87 11.99 16.65
C ARG A 119 -8.25 12.29 17.24
N LYS A 120 -9.28 11.49 16.93
CA LYS A 120 -10.63 11.69 17.44
C LYS A 120 -10.76 11.29 18.91
N THR A 121 -10.10 10.21 19.29
CA THR A 121 -10.16 9.64 20.65
C THR A 121 -8.90 9.90 21.46
N ALA A 122 -7.89 10.56 20.87
CA ALA A 122 -6.56 10.73 21.43
C ALA A 122 -5.92 9.41 21.89
N THR A 123 -6.31 8.29 21.25
CA THR A 123 -5.78 6.96 21.58
C THR A 123 -4.55 6.68 20.74
N LYS A 124 -3.49 6.22 21.38
CA LYS A 124 -2.24 5.84 20.71
C LYS A 124 -1.85 4.44 21.10
N ASP A 125 -1.82 3.56 20.11
CA ASP A 125 -1.35 2.20 20.26
C ASP A 125 0.03 2.04 19.63
N ILE A 126 0.97 1.41 20.35
CA ILE A 126 2.37 1.28 19.92
C ILE A 126 2.74 -0.19 19.78
N TYR A 127 3.36 -0.54 18.66
CA TYR A 127 3.82 -1.88 18.30
C TYR A 127 5.28 -1.83 17.84
N PHE A 128 5.95 -2.98 17.75
CA PHE A 128 7.25 -3.06 17.08
C PHE A 128 7.06 -3.14 15.56
N ILE A 129 7.89 -2.45 14.80
CA ILE A 129 7.84 -2.47 13.32
C ILE A 129 8.04 -3.88 12.74
N SER A 130 8.75 -4.75 13.47
CA SER A 130 8.94 -6.16 13.10
C SER A 130 7.63 -6.96 13.08
N GLN A 131 6.57 -6.44 13.70
CA GLN A 131 5.24 -7.06 13.76
C GLN A 131 4.33 -6.62 12.62
N THR A 132 4.69 -5.56 11.86
CA THR A 132 3.85 -5.06 10.77
C THR A 132 4.14 -5.79 9.46
N PRO A 133 3.11 -6.10 8.66
CA PRO A 133 3.30 -6.44 7.26
C PRO A 133 4.05 -5.31 6.54
N LEU A 134 4.84 -5.63 5.51
CA LEU A 134 5.68 -4.69 4.75
C LEU A 134 6.96 -4.18 5.43
N LYS A 135 7.30 -4.69 6.63
CA LYS A 135 8.55 -4.33 7.35
C LYS A 135 9.82 -4.43 6.48
N PHE A 136 9.86 -5.39 5.55
CA PHE A 136 10.99 -5.62 4.67
C PHE A 136 11.26 -4.43 3.73
N LEU A 137 10.24 -3.66 3.36
CA LEU A 137 10.39 -2.46 2.52
C LEU A 137 11.07 -1.31 3.25
N LEU A 138 11.09 -1.34 4.59
CA LEU A 138 11.67 -0.29 5.42
C LEU A 138 13.10 -0.61 5.86
N LYS A 139 13.68 -1.73 5.44
CA LYS A 139 15.08 -2.05 5.71
C LYS A 139 16.01 -1.06 5.02
N ASP A 140 17.22 -0.93 5.57
CA ASP A 140 18.29 -0.14 4.96
C ASP A 140 18.60 -0.65 3.54
N GLN A 141 18.85 -1.95 3.45
CA GLN A 141 18.97 -2.69 2.19
C GLN A 141 17.79 -3.65 2.06
N VAL A 142 17.02 -3.48 0.99
CA VAL A 142 15.90 -4.35 0.61
C VAL A 142 16.42 -5.39 -0.36
N ASP A 143 16.22 -6.67 -0.02
CA ASP A 143 16.44 -7.79 -0.92
C ASP A 143 15.25 -8.75 -0.82
N LEU A 144 14.29 -8.59 -1.75
CA LEU A 144 13.08 -9.40 -1.79
C LEU A 144 13.37 -10.91 -1.90
N SER A 145 14.52 -11.30 -2.44
CA SER A 145 14.87 -12.73 -2.59
C SER A 145 15.34 -13.37 -1.28
N ARG A 146 15.78 -12.56 -0.32
CA ARG A 146 16.27 -13.00 1.00
C ARG A 146 15.30 -12.68 2.13
N ASP A 147 14.60 -11.56 2.01
CA ASP A 147 13.79 -11.00 3.10
C ASP A 147 12.40 -11.62 3.19
N VAL A 148 11.88 -12.14 2.07
CA VAL A 148 10.53 -12.70 1.96
C VAL A 148 10.54 -13.91 1.03
N LYS A 149 9.51 -14.74 1.16
CA LYS A 149 9.31 -15.87 0.24
C LYS A 149 8.53 -15.38 -0.97
N ILE A 150 9.13 -15.46 -2.14
CA ILE A 150 8.48 -15.10 -3.41
C ILE A 150 7.55 -16.23 -3.82
N ILE A 151 6.28 -15.90 -4.07
CA ILE A 151 5.25 -16.85 -4.45
C ILE A 151 5.03 -16.84 -5.96
N ASP A 152 4.97 -15.65 -6.56
CA ASP A 152 4.68 -15.50 -7.97
C ASP A 152 5.24 -14.18 -8.52
N VAL A 153 5.63 -14.18 -9.79
CA VAL A 153 6.06 -12.98 -10.52
C VAL A 153 5.43 -13.00 -11.89
N LYS A 154 4.63 -11.96 -12.18
CA LYS A 154 3.89 -11.82 -13.44
C LYS A 154 4.27 -10.53 -14.11
N SER A 155 4.49 -10.59 -15.42
CA SER A 155 4.75 -9.42 -16.25
C SER A 155 3.67 -9.37 -17.33
N GLU A 156 2.83 -8.35 -17.27
CA GLU A 156 1.71 -8.12 -18.18
C GLU A 156 1.82 -6.71 -18.80
N PRO A 157 1.16 -6.44 -19.93
CA PRO A 157 1.22 -5.13 -20.58
C PRO A 157 0.81 -3.96 -19.67
N ALA A 158 -0.09 -4.23 -18.72
CA ALA A 158 -0.59 -3.22 -17.79
C ALA A 158 0.28 -3.04 -16.54
N ALA A 159 0.95 -4.11 -16.07
CA ALA A 159 1.68 -4.10 -14.80
C ALA A 159 2.68 -5.24 -14.68
N VAL A 160 3.71 -5.03 -13.86
CA VAL A 160 4.54 -6.11 -13.32
C VAL A 160 4.14 -6.34 -11.87
N THR A 161 3.81 -7.58 -11.52
CA THR A 161 3.32 -7.96 -10.20
C THR A 161 4.29 -8.93 -9.55
N ILE A 162 4.63 -8.68 -8.28
CA ILE A 162 5.43 -9.58 -7.45
C ILE A 162 4.59 -9.94 -6.22
N LEU A 163 4.24 -11.21 -6.08
CA LEU A 163 3.55 -11.75 -4.92
C LEU A 163 4.57 -12.36 -3.96
N VAL A 164 4.57 -11.90 -2.73
CA VAL A 164 5.45 -12.38 -1.66
C VAL A 164 4.65 -12.79 -0.45
N GLU A 165 5.24 -13.65 0.36
CA GLU A 165 4.71 -14.12 1.63
C GLU A 165 5.62 -13.61 2.75
N ASP A 166 5.04 -12.86 3.70
CA ASP A 166 5.71 -12.42 4.92
C ASP A 166 5.12 -13.13 6.13
N LYS A 167 6.00 -13.78 6.91
CA LYS A 167 5.64 -14.40 8.18
C LYS A 167 5.88 -13.38 9.29
N ALA A 168 4.81 -12.84 9.86
CA ALA A 168 4.88 -11.95 11.01
C ALA A 168 4.81 -12.76 12.31
N THR A 169 5.65 -12.44 13.29
CA THR A 169 5.81 -13.18 14.56
C THR A 169 4.51 -13.37 15.33
N PHE A 170 3.55 -12.44 15.19
CA PHE A 170 2.30 -12.46 15.96
C PHE A 170 1.02 -12.49 15.10
N GLY A 171 1.13 -12.33 13.78
CA GLY A 171 -0.03 -12.22 12.89
C GLY A 171 -0.39 -13.50 12.15
N GLY A 172 0.62 -14.35 11.87
CA GLY A 172 0.51 -15.44 10.90
C GLY A 172 1.18 -15.06 9.57
N THR A 173 0.78 -15.72 8.50
CA THR A 173 1.39 -15.59 7.16
C THR A 173 0.55 -14.65 6.28
N SER A 174 1.05 -13.44 6.02
CA SER A 174 0.39 -12.49 5.12
C SER A 174 0.93 -12.59 3.71
N GLN A 175 0.07 -12.39 2.72
CA GLN A 175 0.46 -12.26 1.33
C GLN A 175 0.50 -10.79 0.93
N ILE A 176 1.58 -10.40 0.25
CA ILE A 176 1.76 -9.04 -0.23
C ILE A 176 1.96 -9.08 -1.74
N LYS A 177 1.06 -8.42 -2.46
CA LYS A 177 1.14 -8.23 -3.91
C LYS A 177 1.63 -6.82 -4.20
N LEU A 178 2.84 -6.71 -4.74
CA LEU A 178 3.44 -5.45 -5.18
C LEU A 178 3.18 -5.27 -6.67
N VAL A 179 2.67 -4.10 -7.06
CA VAL A 179 2.29 -3.80 -8.46
C VAL A 179 3.13 -2.62 -8.95
N PHE A 180 3.87 -2.83 -10.02
CA PHE A 180 4.78 -1.88 -10.63
C PHE A 180 4.30 -1.45 -12.01
N ASP A 181 4.60 -0.20 -12.35
CA ASP A 181 4.46 0.32 -13.71
C ASP A 181 5.46 -0.38 -14.65
N PRO A 182 5.04 -0.96 -15.78
CA PRO A 182 5.94 -1.74 -16.63
C PRO A 182 6.97 -0.87 -17.39
N ALA A 183 6.70 0.42 -17.58
CA ALA A 183 7.58 1.32 -18.32
C ALA A 183 8.69 1.90 -17.43
N LYS A 184 8.33 2.40 -16.24
CA LYS A 184 9.26 3.07 -15.31
C LYS A 184 9.69 2.20 -14.13
N PHE A 185 9.05 1.04 -13.92
CA PHE A 185 9.27 0.14 -12.78
C PHE A 185 9.09 0.82 -11.41
N THR A 186 8.21 1.82 -11.35
CA THR A 186 7.84 2.48 -10.09
C THR A 186 6.71 1.73 -9.42
N LEU A 187 6.78 1.55 -8.10
CA LEU A 187 5.68 0.98 -7.32
C LEU A 187 4.43 1.85 -7.44
N LYS A 188 3.32 1.25 -7.87
CA LYS A 188 2.01 1.92 -8.03
C LYS A 188 1.03 1.51 -6.96
N GLN A 189 1.14 0.28 -6.47
CA GLN A 189 0.20 -0.25 -5.51
C GLN A 189 0.83 -1.39 -4.75
N TRP A 190 0.43 -1.56 -3.50
CA TRP A 190 0.54 -2.84 -2.83
C TRP A 190 -0.83 -3.28 -2.32
N GLN A 191 -0.97 -4.58 -2.17
CA GLN A 191 -2.13 -5.21 -1.56
C GLN A 191 -1.63 -6.18 -0.51
N VAL A 192 -2.15 -6.07 0.70
CA VAL A 192 -1.88 -6.97 1.82
C VAL A 192 -3.13 -7.82 2.04
N THR A 193 -2.95 -9.13 2.02
CA THR A 193 -3.96 -10.11 2.43
C THR A 193 -3.47 -10.74 3.73
N ASP A 194 -4.21 -10.53 4.80
CA ASP A 194 -3.87 -11.07 6.11
C ASP A 194 -4.21 -12.57 6.22
N PRO A 195 -3.79 -13.25 7.31
CA PRO A 195 -4.04 -14.68 7.48
C PRO A 195 -5.52 -15.06 7.62
N GLN A 196 -6.37 -14.10 7.93
CA GLN A 196 -7.82 -14.25 8.01
C GLN A 196 -8.49 -14.05 6.63
N GLY A 197 -7.72 -13.61 5.62
CA GLY A 197 -8.19 -13.36 4.26
C GLY A 197 -8.67 -11.94 4.01
N TYR A 198 -8.53 -11.03 4.98
CA TYR A 198 -8.90 -9.63 4.79
C TYR A 198 -7.90 -8.92 3.87
N GLU A 199 -8.41 -8.25 2.84
CA GLU A 199 -7.61 -7.55 1.84
C GLU A 199 -7.59 -6.04 2.13
N THR A 200 -6.39 -5.47 2.24
CA THR A 200 -6.19 -4.02 2.23
C THR A 200 -5.35 -3.65 1.00
N ARG A 201 -5.83 -2.70 0.21
CA ARG A 201 -5.13 -2.21 -0.98
C ARG A 201 -4.72 -0.76 -0.79
N VAL A 202 -3.48 -0.42 -1.14
CA VAL A 202 -2.99 0.95 -1.13
C VAL A 202 -2.40 1.28 -2.50
N SER A 203 -3.00 2.25 -3.18
CA SER A 203 -2.52 2.80 -4.44
C SER A 203 -1.76 4.10 -4.17
N LEU A 204 -0.63 4.29 -4.84
CA LEU A 204 0.30 5.40 -4.67
C LEU A 204 0.28 6.34 -5.87
N PHE A 205 0.30 7.64 -5.58
CA PHE A 205 0.25 8.71 -6.56
C PHE A 205 1.28 9.80 -6.23
N ASN A 206 1.65 10.59 -7.24
CA ASN A 206 2.51 11.76 -7.09
C ASN A 206 3.82 11.48 -6.32
N ILE A 207 4.41 10.30 -6.54
CA ILE A 207 5.62 9.87 -5.84
C ILE A 207 6.81 10.74 -6.24
N ASP A 208 7.44 11.35 -5.24
CA ASP A 208 8.68 12.12 -5.34
C ASP A 208 9.75 11.45 -4.46
N LEU A 209 10.79 10.92 -5.11
CA LEU A 209 11.93 10.25 -4.44
C LEU A 209 13.10 11.21 -4.18
N SER A 210 13.05 12.43 -4.74
CA SER A 210 14.12 13.41 -4.66
C SER A 210 14.04 14.26 -3.40
N LYS A 211 12.83 14.49 -2.89
CA LYS A 211 12.59 15.29 -1.69
C LYS A 211 12.80 14.47 -0.44
N LYS A 212 13.54 15.05 0.50
CA LYS A 212 13.71 14.53 1.85
C LYS A 212 12.54 15.02 2.73
N PRO A 213 11.75 14.12 3.35
CA PRO A 213 10.74 14.50 4.33
C PRO A 213 11.39 15.18 5.56
N ASP A 214 10.64 16.02 6.25
CA ASP A 214 11.08 16.57 7.54
C ASP A 214 11.26 15.41 8.55
N PRO A 215 12.45 15.22 9.15
CA PRO A 215 12.70 14.18 10.13
C PRO A 215 11.75 14.20 11.34
N ASN A 216 11.17 15.36 11.68
CA ASN A 216 10.23 15.51 12.80
C ASN A 216 8.89 14.80 12.55
N LEU A 217 8.54 14.50 11.29
CA LEU A 217 7.30 13.78 10.93
C LEU A 217 7.26 12.36 11.49
N PHE A 218 8.43 11.79 11.83
CA PHE A 218 8.58 10.40 12.24
C PHE A 218 8.71 10.22 13.76
N GLN A 219 8.52 11.28 14.55
CA GLN A 219 8.63 11.18 16.00
C GLN A 219 7.33 10.66 16.61
N ILE A 220 7.43 9.59 17.39
CA ILE A 220 6.33 9.12 18.22
C ILE A 220 6.40 9.86 19.55
N THR A 221 5.63 10.93 19.71
CA THR A 221 5.54 11.62 21.01
C THR A 221 4.86 10.71 22.03
N GLN A 222 5.60 10.24 23.03
CA GLN A 222 4.98 9.70 24.24
C GLN A 222 4.44 10.88 25.02
N GLU A 223 3.11 11.03 25.08
CA GLU A 223 2.53 11.86 26.13
C GLU A 223 2.90 11.19 27.45
N LYS A 224 3.83 11.84 28.18
CA LYS A 224 4.24 11.42 29.51
C LYS A 224 2.97 11.50 30.36
N LEU A 225 2.42 10.35 30.75
CA LEU A 225 1.43 10.29 31.82
C LEU A 225 2.09 10.91 33.05
N LEU A 226 1.85 12.20 33.27
CA LEU A 226 2.14 12.86 34.53
C LEU A 226 1.12 12.32 35.54
N ASN A 227 1.36 11.13 36.06
CA ASN A 227 0.77 10.70 37.31
C ASN A 227 1.46 11.49 38.43
N THR A 228 1.10 12.76 38.56
CA THR A 228 1.29 13.52 39.81
C THR A 228 0.18 13.09 40.75
N ASN A 229 0.37 11.97 41.45
CA ASN A 229 -0.39 11.69 42.65
C ASN A 229 0.45 12.12 43.85
N ASN A 230 0.04 13.25 44.40
CA ASN A 230 0.39 13.84 45.68
C ASN A 230 0.07 12.90 46.84
#